data_AF-A0A8J5CZ64-F1
#
_entry.id   AF-A0A8J5CZ64-F1
#
_cell.length_a   1.000
_cell.length_b   1.000
_cell.length_c   1.000
_cell.angle_alpha   90.00
_cell.angle_beta   90.00
_cell.angle_gamma   90.00
#
_symmetry.space_group_name_H-M   'P 1'
#
loop_
_entity.id
_entity.type
_entity.pdbx_description
1 polymer ?
#
loop_
_entity_poly.entity_id
_entity_poly.type
_entity_poly.pdbx_seq_one_letter_code
_entity_poly.pdbx_strand_id
1 'polypeptide(L)'
;MLEVTNIRDGEVVPHKLCLLRVTGAQKEATCAAIHNQSDNSRNGTLWKIHHGGFNALIPLVFGKNELRIICGTEETSVQIIHKPIDIPRYIRLVYITCMNEDKFQGPKDMDCSPNAAVRKIQTGVLTLQTFVAETLAAEGLGRRTFSFELDTKGNPIVHVIQLPIMLQESHKLTEERLWETAAMHILSSHLADKNCKYVAFFGGTRFMNPDKLPLKTETEIMAQTKGHVSLGGGGLALVGTGALYSWASEVDDVIDTMRNTTHIDTKKLMDFSGGRPQRNAEQEIHGSCCYPSWCH
;
A
#
# COMPACT_ATOMS: atom_id res chain seq x y z
N MET A 1 2.09 -11.48 30.27
CA MET A 1 3.43 -11.66 29.69
C MET A 1 3.32 -11.33 28.23
N LEU A 2 4.19 -10.46 27.72
CA LEU A 2 4.20 -10.09 26.30
C LEU A 2 4.60 -11.30 25.45
N GLU A 3 3.87 -11.51 24.36
CA GLU A 3 4.11 -12.63 23.44
C GLU A 3 3.96 -12.19 21.99
N VAL A 4 4.89 -12.63 21.14
CA VAL A 4 4.79 -12.52 19.68
C VAL A 4 4.09 -13.78 19.16
N THR A 5 2.96 -13.62 18.49
CA THR A 5 2.04 -14.75 18.23
C THR A 5 2.05 -15.26 16.79
N ASN A 6 2.49 -14.45 15.82
CA ASN A 6 2.41 -14.78 14.39
C ASN A 6 3.76 -15.13 13.74
N ILE A 7 4.86 -15.01 14.49
CA ILE A 7 6.22 -15.27 14.02
C ILE A 7 6.99 -16.00 15.12
N ARG A 8 7.78 -16.99 14.71
CA ARG A 8 8.67 -17.76 15.59
C ARG A 8 10.05 -17.12 15.66
N ASP A 9 10.72 -17.34 16.78
CA ASP A 9 12.12 -16.94 16.93
C ASP A 9 13.01 -17.64 15.87
N GLY A 10 13.86 -16.86 15.21
CA GLY A 10 14.73 -17.30 14.11
C GLY A 10 14.01 -17.54 12.78
N GLU A 11 12.72 -17.20 12.65
CA GLU A 11 11.97 -17.44 11.43
C GLU A 11 12.50 -16.62 10.24
N VAL A 12 12.47 -17.22 9.05
CA VAL A 12 12.94 -16.59 7.81
C VAL A 12 11.76 -15.93 7.08
N VAL A 13 11.90 -14.63 6.82
CA VAL A 13 10.89 -13.82 6.12
C VAL A 13 11.46 -13.32 4.78
N PRO A 14 10.74 -13.49 3.66
CA PRO A 14 11.29 -13.15 2.34
C PRO A 14 11.05 -11.71 1.87
N HIS A 15 10.28 -10.93 2.64
CA HIS A 15 9.89 -9.58 2.31
C HIS A 15 10.38 -8.61 3.39
N LYS A 16 10.66 -7.36 2.98
CA LYS A 16 11.34 -6.37 3.82
C LYS A 16 10.51 -5.88 4.98
N LEU A 17 9.18 -5.85 4.84
CA LEU A 17 8.29 -5.31 5.84
C LEU A 17 7.64 -6.43 6.66
N CYS A 18 7.90 -6.50 7.96
CA CYS A 18 7.41 -7.58 8.80
C CYS A 18 6.15 -7.19 9.56
N LEU A 19 5.09 -8.00 9.51
CA LEU A 19 3.96 -7.88 10.43
C LEU A 19 4.27 -8.61 11.73
N LEU A 20 4.24 -7.89 12.85
CA LEU A 20 4.24 -8.47 14.19
C LEU A 20 2.87 -8.32 14.84
N ARG A 21 2.39 -9.41 15.46
CA ARG A 21 1.21 -9.42 16.32
C ARG A 21 1.64 -9.75 17.73
N VAL A 22 1.54 -8.76 18.60
CA VAL A 22 1.95 -8.85 20.01
C VAL A 22 0.72 -8.85 20.91
N THR A 23 0.67 -9.77 21.87
CA THR A 23 -0.40 -9.87 22.87
C THR A 23 0.18 -9.84 24.28
N GLY A 24 -0.69 -9.78 25.29
CA GLY A 24 -0.30 -9.87 26.69
C GLY A 24 0.27 -8.58 27.28
N ALA A 25 -0.05 -7.44 26.65
CA ALA A 25 0.26 -6.11 27.19
C ALA A 25 -0.53 -5.84 28.48
N GLN A 26 0.08 -5.10 29.41
CA GLN A 26 -0.53 -4.70 30.67
C GLN A 26 -1.77 -3.83 30.44
N LYS A 27 -2.76 -3.92 31.34
CA LYS A 27 -4.05 -3.22 31.17
C LYS A 27 -3.91 -1.70 31.14
N GLU A 28 -2.93 -1.16 31.85
CA GLU A 28 -2.65 0.26 31.98
C GLU A 28 -1.80 0.81 30.83
N ALA A 29 -1.19 -0.08 30.02
CA ALA A 29 -0.30 0.34 28.95
C ALA A 29 -1.10 0.81 27.72
N THR A 30 -0.81 2.03 27.26
CA THR A 30 -1.45 2.64 26.09
C THR A 30 -0.60 2.54 24.82
N CYS A 31 0.71 2.31 24.98
CA CYS A 31 1.65 2.15 23.88
C CYS A 31 2.77 1.16 24.22
N ALA A 32 3.39 0.63 23.16
CA ALA A 32 4.59 -0.20 23.23
C ALA A 32 5.63 0.34 22.25
N ALA A 33 6.91 0.20 22.61
CA ALA A 33 8.03 0.53 21.74
C ALA A 33 8.61 -0.75 21.11
N ILE A 34 8.91 -0.71 19.82
CA ILE A 34 9.70 -1.75 19.16
C ILE A 34 10.99 -1.13 18.63
N HIS A 35 12.12 -1.74 19.00
CA HIS A 35 13.44 -1.38 18.52
C HIS A 35 14.00 -2.52 17.67
N ASN A 36 14.34 -2.23 16.41
CA ASN A 36 15.17 -3.13 15.61
C ASN A 36 16.64 -2.85 15.92
N GLN A 37 17.26 -3.68 16.77
CA GLN A 37 18.65 -3.48 17.21
C GLN A 37 19.67 -3.70 16.08
N SER A 38 19.23 -4.28 14.97
CA SER A 38 20.04 -4.53 13.78
C SER A 38 19.97 -3.40 12.75
N ASP A 39 19.09 -2.42 12.97
CA ASP A 39 19.06 -1.18 12.18
C ASP A 39 19.90 -0.09 12.87
N ASN A 40 20.59 0.71 12.06
CA ASN A 40 21.40 1.84 12.55
C ASN A 40 20.52 3.02 13.00
N SER A 41 19.21 2.97 12.77
CA SER A 41 18.26 3.93 13.32
C SER A 41 18.11 3.69 14.83
N ARG A 42 18.48 4.70 15.64
CA ARG A 42 18.53 4.55 17.12
C ARG A 42 17.16 4.65 17.80
N ASN A 43 16.11 4.95 17.05
CA ASN A 43 14.80 5.25 17.62
C ASN A 43 13.87 4.06 17.44
N GLY A 44 13.23 3.64 18.54
CA GLY A 44 12.14 2.68 18.46
C GLY A 44 10.87 3.35 17.95
N THR A 45 10.03 2.57 17.27
CA THR A 45 8.72 3.03 16.81
C THR A 45 7.68 2.73 17.89
N LEU A 46 6.81 3.70 18.17
CA LEU A 46 5.72 3.56 19.14
C LEU A 46 4.45 3.04 18.47
N TRP A 47 3.84 2.04 19.09
CA TRP A 47 2.62 1.39 18.61
C TRP A 47 1.53 1.50 19.67
N LYS A 48 0.32 1.89 19.25
CA LYS A 48 -0.84 1.99 20.14
C LYS A 48 -1.35 0.60 20.50
N ILE A 49 -1.53 0.37 21.80
CA ILE A 49 -2.09 -0.86 22.35
C ILE A 49 -3.62 -0.79 22.28
N HIS A 50 -4.25 -1.89 21.88
CA HIS A 50 -5.68 -2.05 21.81
C HIS A 50 -6.09 -3.43 22.32
N HIS A 51 -6.98 -3.49 23.33
CA HIS A 51 -7.42 -4.73 23.99
C HIS A 51 -6.27 -5.66 24.41
N GLY A 52 -5.21 -5.11 25.02
CA GLY A 52 -4.09 -5.92 25.56
C GLY A 52 -3.11 -6.46 24.51
N GLY A 53 -3.15 -5.95 23.28
CA GLY A 53 -2.20 -6.29 22.23
C GLY A 53 -2.07 -5.20 21.18
N PHE A 54 -1.21 -5.40 20.18
CA PHE A 54 -1.04 -4.50 19.06
C PHE A 54 -0.46 -5.22 17.84
N ASN A 55 -0.66 -4.63 16.66
CA ASN A 55 0.03 -5.03 15.45
C ASN A 55 1.07 -3.96 15.12
N ALA A 56 2.21 -4.39 14.59
CA ALA A 56 3.29 -3.51 14.16
C ALA A 56 3.82 -3.93 12.79
N LEU A 57 4.16 -2.95 11.96
CA LEU A 57 4.78 -3.15 10.66
C LEU A 57 6.24 -2.66 10.77
N ILE A 58 7.19 -3.58 10.77
CA ILE A 58 8.59 -3.30 11.08
C ILE A 58 9.46 -3.52 9.84
N PRO A 59 10.12 -2.48 9.31
CA PRO A 59 11.14 -2.65 8.29
C PRO A 59 12.31 -3.50 8.80
N LEU A 60 12.70 -4.50 8.01
CA LEU A 60 13.83 -5.38 8.29
C LEU A 60 15.05 -4.99 7.45
N VAL A 61 16.24 -5.11 8.05
CA VAL A 61 17.51 -5.10 7.33
C VAL A 61 17.83 -6.50 6.80
N PHE A 62 18.69 -6.61 5.80
CA PHE A 62 19.13 -7.92 5.28
C PHE A 62 19.79 -8.76 6.38
N GLY A 63 19.43 -10.04 6.48
CA GLY A 63 19.98 -10.95 7.47
C GLY A 63 19.22 -10.91 8.79
N LYS A 64 19.95 -10.98 9.91
CA LYS A 64 19.36 -11.08 11.26
C LYS A 64 18.83 -9.71 11.72
N ASN A 65 17.64 -9.73 12.28
CA ASN A 65 16.96 -8.59 12.90
C ASN A 65 16.59 -8.99 14.32
N GLU A 66 17.17 -8.32 15.32
CA GLU A 66 16.82 -8.52 16.72
C GLU A 66 15.81 -7.45 17.14
N LEU A 67 14.55 -7.87 17.31
CA LEU A 67 13.45 -6.98 17.62
C LEU A 67 13.18 -7.03 19.12
N ARG A 68 13.48 -5.93 19.80
CA ARG A 68 13.21 -5.73 21.22
C ARG A 68 11.87 -5.01 21.39
N ILE A 69 10.95 -5.62 22.11
CA ILE A 69 9.57 -5.14 22.30
C ILE A 69 9.39 -4.78 23.77
N ILE A 70 9.01 -3.53 24.04
CA ILE A 70 8.93 -2.97 25.39
C ILE A 70 7.53 -2.41 25.61
N CYS A 71 6.87 -2.82 26.68
CA CYS A 71 5.56 -2.32 27.09
C CYS A 71 5.51 -2.13 28.61
N GLY A 72 5.63 -0.89 29.07
CA GLY A 72 5.71 -0.58 30.49
C GLY A 72 6.96 -1.20 31.11
N THR A 73 6.78 -2.08 32.10
CA THR A 73 7.88 -2.83 32.75
C THR A 73 8.17 -4.17 32.11
N GLU A 74 7.34 -4.61 31.16
CA GLU A 74 7.49 -5.89 30.49
C GLU A 74 8.30 -5.72 29.21
N GLU A 75 9.08 -6.74 28.90
CA GLU A 75 9.92 -6.78 27.72
C GLU A 75 9.95 -8.21 27.16
N THR A 76 9.99 -8.31 25.84
CA THR A 76 10.29 -9.54 25.13
C THR A 76 11.12 -9.25 23.89
N SER A 77 11.68 -10.28 23.28
CA SER A 77 12.47 -10.16 22.06
C SER A 77 12.17 -11.30 21.10
N VAL A 78 12.27 -11.01 19.81
CA VAL A 78 12.21 -12.03 18.76
C VAL A 78 13.29 -11.74 17.72
N GLN A 79 14.00 -12.78 17.30
CA GLN A 79 14.92 -12.72 16.18
C GLN A 79 14.20 -13.11 14.89
N ILE A 80 14.39 -12.32 13.83
CA ILE A 80 13.83 -12.57 12.49
C ILE A 80 14.96 -12.53 11.47
N ILE A 81 14.95 -13.45 10.51
CA ILE A 81 15.94 -13.49 9.43
C ILE A 81 15.28 -13.02 8.13
N HIS A 82 15.59 -11.81 7.70
CA HIS A 82 15.15 -11.33 6.40
C HIS A 82 16.06 -11.85 5.29
N LYS A 83 15.50 -12.66 4.40
CA LYS A 83 16.20 -13.20 3.22
C LYS A 83 15.36 -12.94 1.97
N PRO A 84 15.66 -11.87 1.20
CA PRO A 84 14.95 -11.54 -0.03
C PRO A 84 14.78 -12.73 -0.98
N ILE A 85 13.69 -12.71 -1.74
CA ILE A 85 13.40 -13.72 -2.75
C ILE A 85 14.49 -13.66 -3.84
N ASP A 86 15.23 -14.77 -3.99
CA ASP A 86 16.25 -14.94 -5.01
C ASP A 86 15.67 -15.67 -6.22
N ILE A 87 14.94 -14.92 -7.07
CA ILE A 87 14.42 -15.40 -8.35
C ILE A 87 14.63 -14.32 -9.42
N PRO A 88 14.82 -14.70 -10.70
CA PRO A 88 15.06 -13.73 -11.76
C PRO A 88 13.82 -12.92 -12.15
N ARG A 89 12.62 -13.29 -11.68
CA ARG A 89 11.36 -12.63 -12.01
C ARG A 89 10.97 -11.63 -10.95
N TYR A 90 10.56 -10.44 -11.36
CA TYR A 90 10.23 -9.36 -10.45
C TYR A 90 9.12 -8.47 -11.02
N ILE A 91 8.59 -7.62 -10.16
CA ILE A 91 7.61 -6.60 -10.50
C ILE A 91 8.29 -5.23 -10.52
N ARG A 92 8.14 -4.50 -11.62
CA ARG A 92 8.55 -3.10 -11.76
C ARG A 92 7.34 -2.19 -11.54
N LEU A 93 7.52 -1.18 -10.69
CA LEU A 93 6.49 -0.20 -10.41
C LEU A 93 6.72 1.04 -11.28
N VAL A 94 5.64 1.59 -11.82
CA VAL A 94 5.70 2.75 -12.69
C VAL A 94 4.65 3.77 -12.24
N TYR A 95 5.03 5.01 -12.00
CA TYR A 95 4.09 6.13 -11.85
C TYR A 95 4.07 6.93 -13.15
N ILE A 96 2.88 7.09 -13.72
CA ILE A 96 2.68 7.67 -15.05
C ILE A 96 2.06 9.05 -14.92
N THR A 97 2.70 10.06 -15.49
CA THR A 97 2.19 11.43 -15.59
C THR A 97 1.79 11.77 -17.03
N CYS A 98 1.08 12.89 -17.20
CA CYS A 98 0.79 13.48 -18.50
C CYS A 98 1.76 14.63 -18.79
N MET A 99 1.85 15.06 -20.04
CA MET A 99 2.80 16.11 -20.47
C MET A 99 2.65 17.44 -19.70
N ASN A 100 1.41 17.79 -19.34
CA ASN A 100 1.06 19.08 -18.71
C ASN A 100 0.59 18.95 -17.26
N GLU A 101 0.67 17.77 -16.67
CA GLU A 101 0.19 17.49 -15.32
C GLU A 101 0.95 16.31 -14.74
N ASP A 102 1.65 16.55 -13.64
CA ASP A 102 2.48 15.57 -12.94
C ASP A 102 1.93 15.18 -11.56
N LYS A 103 0.93 15.91 -11.06
CA LYS A 103 0.35 15.67 -9.74
C LYS A 103 -0.77 14.65 -9.81
N PHE A 104 -0.88 13.83 -8.77
CA PHE A 104 -2.12 13.07 -8.54
C PHE A 104 -3.16 13.97 -7.86
N GLN A 105 -4.42 13.52 -7.80
CA GLN A 105 -5.46 14.26 -7.11
C GLN A 105 -5.43 14.03 -5.60
N GLY A 106 -5.51 15.11 -4.82
CA GLY A 106 -5.62 15.04 -3.36
C GLY A 106 -6.17 16.33 -2.75
N PRO A 107 -6.26 16.40 -1.41
CA PRO A 107 -6.65 17.61 -0.68
C PRO A 107 -5.77 18.81 -1.02
N LYS A 108 -6.33 20.03 -0.90
CA LYS A 108 -5.65 21.28 -1.29
C LYS A 108 -4.29 21.50 -0.63
N ASP A 109 -4.14 21.06 0.62
CA ASP A 109 -2.94 21.28 1.43
C ASP A 109 -2.02 20.04 1.47
N MET A 110 -2.26 19.04 0.62
CA MET A 110 -1.44 17.83 0.53
C MET A 110 -0.39 17.95 -0.56
N ASP A 111 0.84 17.50 -0.28
CA ASP A 111 1.84 17.26 -1.32
C ASP A 111 1.34 16.15 -2.27
N CYS A 112 0.99 16.57 -3.48
CA CYS A 112 0.53 15.68 -4.55
C CYS A 112 1.56 15.50 -5.66
N SER A 113 2.83 15.85 -5.41
CA SER A 113 3.92 15.73 -6.39
C SER A 113 4.20 14.27 -6.77
N PRO A 114 4.92 14.04 -7.89
CA PRO A 114 5.43 12.71 -8.23
C PRO A 114 6.24 12.06 -7.10
N ASN A 115 7.01 12.84 -6.34
CA ASN A 115 7.77 12.32 -5.19
C ASN A 115 6.85 11.81 -4.07
N ALA A 116 5.75 12.51 -3.79
CA ALA A 116 4.74 12.02 -2.85
C ALA A 116 4.05 10.76 -3.37
N ALA A 117 3.75 10.68 -4.67
CA ALA A 117 3.19 9.48 -5.28
C ALA A 117 4.13 8.29 -5.13
N VAL A 118 5.43 8.47 -5.41
CA VAL A 118 6.47 7.45 -5.24
C VAL A 118 6.49 6.91 -3.81
N ARG A 119 6.57 7.79 -2.79
CA ARG A 119 6.57 7.36 -1.38
C ARG A 119 5.32 6.56 -1.02
N LYS A 120 4.14 7.06 -1.41
CA LYS A 120 2.86 6.39 -1.17
C LYS A 120 2.79 5.02 -1.85
N ILE A 121 3.21 4.92 -3.10
CA ILE A 121 3.25 3.66 -3.85
C ILE A 121 4.23 2.68 -3.19
N GLN A 122 5.44 3.11 -2.85
CA GLN A 122 6.44 2.27 -2.17
C GLN A 122 5.89 1.70 -0.85
N THR A 123 5.27 2.53 -0.03
CA THR A 123 4.67 2.10 1.24
C THR A 123 3.48 1.16 1.01
N GLY A 124 2.60 1.49 0.06
CA GLY A 124 1.45 0.67 -0.28
C GLY A 124 1.82 -0.71 -0.81
N VAL A 125 2.82 -0.81 -1.68
CA VAL A 125 3.24 -2.09 -2.28
C VAL A 125 4.02 -2.98 -1.31
N LEU A 126 4.80 -2.40 -0.37
CA LEU A 126 5.40 -3.15 0.74
C LEU A 126 4.33 -3.73 1.66
N THR A 127 3.30 -2.93 1.96
CA THR A 127 2.14 -3.38 2.74
C THR A 127 1.40 -4.51 2.03
N LEU A 128 1.17 -4.39 0.72
CA LEU A 128 0.54 -5.44 -0.10
C LEU A 128 1.39 -6.72 -0.12
N GLN A 129 2.70 -6.61 -0.32
CA GLN A 129 3.61 -7.74 -0.32
C GLN A 129 3.57 -8.52 1.01
N THR A 130 3.53 -7.78 2.12
CA THR A 130 3.37 -8.32 3.48
C THR A 130 2.02 -9.01 3.64
N PHE A 131 0.94 -8.35 3.24
CA PHE A 131 -0.42 -8.89 3.31
C PHE A 131 -0.55 -10.21 2.55
N VAL A 132 0.00 -10.29 1.33
CA VAL A 132 -0.01 -11.53 0.54
C VAL A 132 0.80 -12.63 1.23
N ALA A 133 1.96 -12.29 1.80
CA ALA A 133 2.79 -13.26 2.52
C ALA A 133 2.09 -13.85 3.75
N GLU A 134 1.45 -13.01 4.56
CA GLU A 134 0.71 -13.43 5.75
C GLU A 134 -0.56 -14.21 5.39
N THR A 135 -1.26 -13.81 4.33
CA THR A 135 -2.46 -14.51 3.85
C THR A 135 -2.09 -15.92 3.39
N LEU A 136 -1.05 -16.07 2.57
CA LEU A 136 -0.57 -17.39 2.14
C LEU A 136 -0.05 -18.25 3.31
N ALA A 137 0.62 -17.64 4.29
CA ALA A 137 1.04 -18.34 5.49
C ALA A 137 -0.16 -18.87 6.31
N ALA A 138 -1.21 -18.06 6.46
CA ALA A 138 -2.43 -18.43 7.18
C ALA A 138 -3.17 -19.60 6.50
N GLU A 139 -3.12 -19.68 5.18
CA GLU A 139 -3.67 -20.80 4.39
C GLU A 139 -2.74 -22.04 4.34
N GLY A 140 -1.66 -22.07 5.13
CA GLY A 140 -0.72 -23.19 5.18
C GLY A 140 0.19 -23.30 3.95
N LEU A 141 0.19 -22.30 3.07
CA LEU A 141 1.03 -22.23 1.87
C LEU A 141 2.42 -21.64 2.16
N GLY A 142 2.72 -21.34 3.43
CA GLY A 142 3.94 -20.68 3.86
C GLY A 142 3.98 -19.20 3.47
N ARG A 143 4.94 -18.48 4.05
CA ARG A 143 5.10 -17.02 3.91
C ARG A 143 5.74 -16.65 2.58
N ARG A 144 5.07 -16.96 1.48
CA ARG A 144 5.54 -16.69 0.11
C ARG A 144 4.92 -15.40 -0.41
N THR A 145 5.66 -14.69 -1.25
CA THR A 145 5.17 -13.49 -1.93
C THR A 145 5.96 -13.27 -3.20
N PHE A 146 5.69 -12.18 -3.91
CA PHE A 146 6.38 -11.81 -5.15
C PHE A 146 7.56 -10.87 -4.86
N SER A 147 8.49 -10.75 -5.82
CA SER A 147 9.67 -9.87 -5.71
C SER A 147 9.46 -8.56 -6.47
N PHE A 148 10.00 -7.46 -5.96
CA PHE A 148 10.05 -6.17 -6.67
C PHE A 148 11.45 -5.92 -7.23
N GLU A 149 11.55 -5.03 -8.20
CA GLU A 149 12.82 -4.36 -8.48
C GLU A 149 13.21 -3.48 -7.27
N LEU A 150 14.41 -3.67 -6.73
CA LEU A 150 14.87 -3.02 -5.50
C LEU A 150 16.06 -2.07 -5.76
N ASP A 151 16.12 -0.98 -5.00
CA ASP A 151 17.30 -0.12 -4.90
C ASP A 151 18.41 -0.77 -4.06
N THR A 152 19.54 -0.07 -3.94
CA THR A 152 20.70 -0.53 -3.14
C THR A 152 20.41 -0.64 -1.64
N LYS A 153 19.31 -0.07 -1.15
CA LYS A 153 18.83 -0.15 0.23
C LYS A 153 17.72 -1.20 0.40
N GLY A 154 17.38 -1.93 -0.66
CA GLY A 154 16.33 -2.94 -0.67
C GLY A 154 14.91 -2.37 -0.67
N ASN A 155 14.69 -1.12 -1.09
CA ASN A 155 13.35 -0.55 -1.26
C ASN A 155 12.84 -0.75 -2.70
N PRO A 156 11.53 -0.96 -2.92
CA PRO A 156 10.97 -1.01 -4.27
C PRO A 156 11.25 0.26 -5.07
N ILE A 157 11.70 0.11 -6.31
CA ILE A 157 11.89 1.24 -7.23
C ILE A 157 10.55 1.56 -7.91
N VAL A 158 10.15 2.83 -7.89
CA VAL A 158 9.02 3.35 -8.66
C VAL A 158 9.56 4.27 -9.73
N HIS A 159 9.47 3.85 -10.99
CA HIS A 159 9.91 4.64 -12.13
C HIS A 159 8.85 5.67 -12.48
N VAL A 160 9.23 6.94 -12.56
CA VAL A 160 8.32 8.00 -13.03
C VAL A 160 8.51 8.20 -14.52
N ILE A 161 7.44 8.03 -15.30
CA ILE A 161 7.44 8.29 -16.74
C ILE A 161 6.36 9.31 -17.08
N GLN A 162 6.59 10.07 -18.15
CA GLN A 162 5.62 11.04 -18.66
C GLN A 162 5.13 10.56 -20.03
N LEU A 163 3.82 10.37 -20.17
CA LEU A 163 3.24 10.08 -21.48
C LEU A 163 3.26 11.33 -22.36
N PRO A 164 3.47 11.17 -23.68
CA PRO A 164 3.44 12.28 -24.64
C PRO A 164 2.00 12.67 -25.02
N ILE A 165 1.09 12.74 -24.04
CA ILE A 165 -0.31 13.15 -24.20
C ILE A 165 -0.67 14.17 -23.10
N MET A 166 -1.60 15.07 -23.39
CA MET A 166 -2.15 15.98 -22.40
C MET A 166 -3.16 15.26 -21.50
N LEU A 167 -3.37 15.78 -20.28
CA LEU A 167 -4.36 15.25 -19.34
C LEU A 167 -5.76 15.16 -19.97
N GLN A 168 -6.19 16.24 -20.64
CA GLN A 168 -7.52 16.30 -21.27
C GLN A 168 -7.68 15.31 -22.43
N GLU A 169 -6.59 14.95 -23.11
CA GLU A 169 -6.60 13.92 -24.15
C GLU A 169 -6.71 12.54 -23.52
N SER A 170 -5.95 12.28 -22.45
CA SER A 170 -6.02 11.02 -21.71
C SER A 170 -7.43 10.73 -21.17
N HIS A 171 -8.16 11.77 -20.75
CA HIS A 171 -9.54 11.66 -20.24
C HIS A 171 -10.58 11.31 -21.31
N LYS A 172 -10.22 11.39 -22.59
CA LYS A 172 -11.07 10.99 -23.73
C LYS A 172 -10.80 9.56 -24.19
N LEU A 173 -9.71 8.95 -23.73
CA LEU A 173 -9.36 7.57 -24.08
C LEU A 173 -10.23 6.59 -23.29
N THR A 174 -10.52 5.44 -23.90
CA THR A 174 -11.04 4.29 -23.15
C THR A 174 -9.94 3.70 -22.27
N GLU A 175 -10.33 2.86 -21.30
CA GLU A 175 -9.37 2.16 -20.44
C GLU A 175 -8.36 1.34 -21.24
N GLU A 176 -8.83 0.62 -22.27
CA GLU A 176 -8.00 -0.20 -23.16
C GLU A 176 -7.02 0.67 -23.92
N ARG A 177 -7.47 1.80 -24.46
CA ARG A 177 -6.58 2.67 -25.25
C ARG A 177 -5.55 3.38 -24.38
N LEU A 178 -5.92 3.75 -23.16
CA LEU A 178 -4.98 4.30 -22.18
C LEU A 178 -3.96 3.25 -21.75
N TRP A 179 -4.40 2.02 -21.50
CA TRP A 179 -3.54 0.88 -21.19
C TRP A 179 -2.57 0.57 -22.34
N GLU A 180 -3.04 0.53 -23.59
CA GLU A 180 -2.18 0.33 -24.76
C GLU A 180 -1.13 1.44 -24.88
N THR A 181 -1.53 2.68 -24.65
CA THR A 181 -0.63 3.85 -24.69
C THR A 181 0.47 3.73 -23.64
N ALA A 182 0.11 3.38 -22.41
CA ALA A 182 1.06 3.13 -21.33
C ALA A 182 1.97 1.93 -21.63
N ALA A 183 1.42 0.82 -22.11
CA ALA A 183 2.15 -0.38 -22.47
C ALA A 183 3.19 -0.10 -23.56
N MET A 184 2.80 0.54 -24.65
CA MET A 184 3.71 0.92 -25.73
C MET A 184 4.84 1.82 -25.22
N HIS A 185 4.53 2.81 -24.37
CA HIS A 185 5.53 3.73 -23.84
C HIS A 185 6.52 3.03 -22.90
N ILE A 186 6.05 2.16 -22.01
CA ILE A 186 6.91 1.37 -21.11
C ILE A 186 7.80 0.42 -21.92
N LEU A 187 7.20 -0.35 -22.84
CA LEU A 187 7.88 -1.42 -23.57
C LEU A 187 8.80 -0.91 -24.69
N SER A 188 8.65 0.33 -25.14
CA SER A 188 9.59 0.99 -26.07
C SER A 188 10.72 1.72 -25.35
N SER A 189 10.69 1.79 -24.03
CA SER A 189 11.71 2.46 -23.22
C SER A 189 12.78 1.48 -22.69
N HIS A 190 13.77 2.03 -22.00
CA HIS A 190 14.77 1.24 -21.26
C HIS A 190 14.17 0.42 -20.10
N LEU A 191 12.89 0.62 -19.76
CA LEU A 191 12.18 -0.15 -18.74
C LEU A 191 11.65 -1.49 -19.27
N ALA A 192 11.82 -1.84 -20.55
CA ALA A 192 11.40 -3.13 -21.09
C ALA A 192 12.29 -4.28 -20.55
N ASP A 193 11.69 -5.31 -19.96
CA ASP A 193 12.39 -6.53 -19.52
C ASP A 193 11.47 -7.75 -19.62
N LYS A 194 11.97 -8.84 -20.22
CA LYS A 194 11.25 -10.10 -20.43
C LYS A 194 10.94 -10.88 -19.14
N ASN A 195 11.70 -10.66 -18.07
CA ASN A 195 11.51 -11.30 -16.77
C ASN A 195 10.61 -10.47 -15.84
N CYS A 196 10.15 -9.32 -16.31
CA CYS A 196 9.44 -8.33 -15.53
C CYS A 196 7.92 -8.39 -15.77
N LYS A 197 7.17 -8.18 -14.71
CA LYS A 197 5.76 -7.76 -14.76
C LYS A 197 5.64 -6.32 -14.27
N TYR A 198 4.67 -5.58 -14.77
CA TYR A 198 4.56 -4.16 -14.49
C TYR A 198 3.29 -3.88 -13.71
N VAL A 199 3.40 -3.03 -12.70
CA VAL A 199 2.24 -2.36 -12.08
C VAL A 199 2.43 -0.88 -12.26
N ALA A 200 1.59 -0.28 -13.09
CA ALA A 200 1.62 1.13 -13.41
C ALA A 200 0.47 1.87 -12.74
N PHE A 201 0.75 3.06 -12.23
CA PHE A 201 -0.16 3.95 -11.54
C PHE A 201 -0.37 5.20 -12.38
N PHE A 202 -1.57 5.39 -12.90
CA PHE A 202 -1.88 6.53 -13.76
C PHE A 202 -2.25 7.76 -12.92
N GLY A 203 -1.30 8.70 -12.78
CA GLY A 203 -1.44 9.95 -12.02
C GLY A 203 -2.48 10.92 -12.59
N GLY A 204 -2.88 10.74 -13.84
CA GLY A 204 -3.88 11.56 -14.52
C GLY A 204 -5.33 11.29 -14.12
N THR A 205 -5.61 10.33 -13.23
CA THR A 205 -6.98 10.07 -12.75
C THR A 205 -7.53 11.29 -12.01
N ARG A 206 -8.75 11.72 -12.36
CA ARG A 206 -9.44 12.86 -11.73
C ARG A 206 -10.89 12.52 -11.45
N PHE A 207 -11.26 12.58 -10.18
CA PHE A 207 -12.65 12.63 -9.77
C PHE A 207 -13.19 14.06 -9.90
N MET A 208 -14.27 14.20 -10.65
CA MET A 208 -14.88 15.46 -11.04
C MET A 208 -16.37 15.37 -10.73
N ASN A 209 -16.79 15.94 -9.59
CA ASN A 209 -18.20 16.02 -9.18
C ASN A 209 -18.69 17.48 -9.22
N PRO A 210 -18.83 18.10 -10.42
CA PRO A 210 -19.13 19.53 -10.54
C PRO A 210 -20.47 19.90 -9.89
N ASP A 211 -21.46 19.02 -10.01
CA ASP A 211 -22.81 19.19 -9.47
C ASP A 211 -22.91 18.87 -7.98
N LYS A 212 -21.79 18.46 -7.35
CA LYS A 212 -21.68 18.13 -5.92
C LYS A 212 -22.73 17.11 -5.47
N LEU A 213 -23.04 16.16 -6.35
CA LEU A 213 -24.04 15.14 -6.12
C LEU A 213 -23.62 14.24 -4.96
N PRO A 214 -24.57 13.79 -4.13
CA PRO A 214 -24.31 12.76 -3.12
C PRO A 214 -24.20 11.40 -3.82
N LEU A 215 -22.98 11.00 -4.18
CA LEU A 215 -22.71 9.69 -4.78
C LEU A 215 -22.68 8.62 -3.69
N LYS A 216 -23.35 7.49 -3.93
CA LYS A 216 -23.47 6.38 -2.95
C LYS A 216 -22.91 5.06 -3.47
N THR A 217 -22.88 4.88 -4.78
CA THR A 217 -22.43 3.65 -5.42
C THR A 217 -21.10 3.83 -6.13
N GLU A 218 -20.33 2.75 -6.24
CA GLU A 218 -19.09 2.75 -7.01
C GLU A 218 -19.31 3.18 -8.46
N THR A 219 -20.39 2.71 -9.10
CA THR A 219 -20.77 3.10 -10.46
C THR A 219 -20.97 4.62 -10.61
N GLU A 220 -21.63 5.27 -9.64
CA GLU A 220 -21.79 6.72 -9.63
C GLU A 220 -20.46 7.45 -9.46
N ILE A 221 -19.57 6.94 -8.59
CA ILE A 221 -18.22 7.48 -8.40
C ILE A 221 -17.41 7.35 -9.69
N MET A 222 -17.44 6.20 -10.35
CA MET A 222 -16.77 5.95 -11.62
C MET A 222 -17.29 6.86 -12.74
N ALA A 223 -18.60 7.10 -12.80
CA ALA A 223 -19.19 8.01 -13.79
C ALA A 223 -18.67 9.45 -13.66
N GLN A 224 -18.32 9.86 -12.43
CA GLN A 224 -17.69 11.15 -12.14
C GLN A 224 -16.16 11.12 -12.22
N THR A 225 -15.54 9.97 -12.52
CA THR A 225 -14.08 9.83 -12.59
C THR A 225 -13.61 9.78 -14.03
N LYS A 226 -12.64 10.63 -14.37
CA LYS A 226 -11.96 10.67 -15.66
C LYS A 226 -10.56 10.08 -15.56
N GLY A 227 -10.14 9.37 -16.60
CA GLY A 227 -8.86 8.65 -16.61
C GLY A 227 -8.78 7.61 -15.48
N HIS A 228 -9.92 7.07 -15.04
CA HIS A 228 -9.90 5.84 -14.25
C HIS A 228 -9.48 4.70 -15.16
N VAL A 229 -8.74 3.75 -14.60
CA VAL A 229 -8.35 2.52 -15.30
C VAL A 229 -8.10 1.45 -14.26
N SER A 230 -8.58 0.25 -14.51
CA SER A 230 -8.28 -0.93 -13.70
C SER A 230 -8.16 -2.14 -14.62
N LEU A 231 -7.12 -2.12 -15.46
CA LEU A 231 -6.93 -3.10 -16.53
C LEU A 231 -5.61 -3.84 -16.41
N GLY A 232 -5.69 -5.16 -16.47
CA GLY A 232 -4.52 -6.06 -16.47
C GLY A 232 -4.49 -6.95 -17.70
N GLY A 233 -3.34 -7.03 -18.37
CA GLY A 233 -3.15 -7.88 -19.55
C GLY A 233 -1.69 -7.88 -19.98
N GLY A 234 -1.24 -8.86 -20.79
CA GLY A 234 0.09 -8.81 -21.43
C GLY A 234 1.32 -8.68 -20.51
N GLY A 235 1.17 -8.80 -19.18
CA GLY A 235 2.21 -8.53 -18.20
C GLY A 235 2.25 -7.12 -17.60
N LEU A 236 1.29 -6.26 -17.92
CA LEU A 236 1.08 -4.94 -17.32
C LEU A 236 -0.30 -4.87 -16.65
N ALA A 237 -0.33 -4.46 -15.39
CA ALA A 237 -1.50 -3.93 -14.73
C ALA A 237 -1.41 -2.40 -14.70
N LEU A 238 -2.44 -1.72 -15.19
CA LEU A 238 -2.57 -0.26 -15.10
C LEU A 238 -3.73 0.08 -14.17
N VAL A 239 -3.46 0.87 -13.14
CA VAL A 239 -4.44 1.29 -12.14
C VAL A 239 -4.48 2.80 -12.00
N GLY A 240 -5.66 3.37 -11.84
CA GLY A 240 -5.86 4.80 -11.60
C GLY A 240 -5.50 5.22 -10.17
N THR A 241 -5.06 6.47 -9.99
CA THR A 241 -4.62 6.99 -8.68
C THR A 241 -5.69 7.78 -7.92
N GLY A 242 -6.98 7.56 -8.22
CA GLY A 242 -8.08 8.40 -7.71
C GLY A 242 -8.14 8.52 -6.17
N ALA A 243 -7.70 7.48 -5.45
CA ALA A 243 -7.65 7.46 -3.99
C ALA A 243 -6.22 7.39 -3.40
N LEU A 244 -5.18 7.62 -4.21
CA LEU A 244 -3.78 7.54 -3.76
C LEU A 244 -3.50 8.52 -2.60
N TYR A 245 -4.20 9.65 -2.55
CA TYR A 245 -4.09 10.62 -1.45
C TYR A 245 -4.33 9.99 -0.07
N SER A 246 -5.16 8.95 0.01
CA SER A 246 -5.53 8.27 1.26
C SER A 246 -4.50 7.24 1.72
N TRP A 247 -3.48 6.93 0.91
CA TRP A 247 -2.44 5.97 1.25
C TRP A 247 -1.40 6.59 2.19
N ALA A 248 -0.82 5.77 3.06
CA ALA A 248 0.28 6.19 3.91
C ALA A 248 1.51 6.53 3.07
N SER A 249 2.24 7.58 3.45
CA SER A 249 3.50 7.94 2.79
C SER A 249 4.68 7.16 3.37
N GLU A 250 4.61 6.80 4.65
CA GLU A 250 5.64 6.07 5.39
C GLU A 250 5.05 4.81 6.05
N VAL A 251 5.90 3.81 6.30
CA VAL A 251 5.49 2.52 6.89
C VAL A 251 4.87 2.69 8.28
N ASP A 252 5.46 3.55 9.10
CA ASP A 252 5.00 3.79 10.48
C ASP A 252 3.57 4.36 10.52
N ASP A 253 3.17 5.07 9.45
CA ASP A 253 1.84 5.67 9.33
C ASP A 253 0.78 4.71 8.78
N VAL A 254 1.15 3.50 8.32
CA VAL A 254 0.22 2.59 7.63
C VAL A 254 -0.97 2.23 8.51
N ILE A 255 -0.72 1.81 9.76
CA ILE A 255 -1.79 1.38 10.67
C ILE A 255 -2.68 2.56 11.06
N ASP A 256 -2.08 3.71 11.38
CA ASP A 256 -2.84 4.92 11.70
C ASP A 256 -3.65 5.42 10.49
N THR A 257 -3.11 5.29 9.28
CA THR A 257 -3.82 5.59 8.04
C THR A 257 -5.00 4.66 7.82
N MET A 258 -4.85 3.34 8.04
CA MET A 258 -5.95 2.37 7.93
C MET A 258 -7.05 2.64 8.98
N ARG A 259 -6.69 3.14 10.16
CA ARG A 259 -7.62 3.48 11.25
C ARG A 259 -8.19 4.89 11.16
N ASN A 260 -7.73 5.69 10.21
CA ASN A 260 -8.16 7.07 10.07
C ASN A 260 -9.66 7.11 9.73
N THR A 261 -10.47 7.75 10.57
CA THR A 261 -11.91 7.91 10.38
C THR A 261 -12.31 9.31 9.92
N THR A 262 -11.35 10.17 9.53
CA THR A 262 -11.64 11.50 9.01
C THR A 262 -12.49 11.39 7.75
N HIS A 263 -13.62 12.10 7.77
CA HIS A 263 -14.56 12.15 6.66
C HIS A 263 -13.93 12.74 5.39
N ILE A 264 -14.12 12.07 4.26
CA ILE A 264 -13.67 12.54 2.94
C ILE A 264 -14.76 13.43 2.34
N ASP A 265 -14.40 14.63 1.89
CA ASP A 265 -15.33 15.49 1.13
C ASP A 265 -15.58 14.87 -0.27
N THR A 266 -16.60 14.00 -0.36
CA THR A 266 -17.01 13.28 -1.59
C THR A 266 -17.54 14.20 -2.69
N LYS A 267 -17.65 15.50 -2.42
CA LYS A 267 -17.91 16.53 -3.44
C LYS A 267 -16.64 16.94 -4.18
N LYS A 268 -15.45 16.61 -3.65
CA LYS A 268 -14.15 17.03 -4.19
C LYS A 268 -13.20 15.87 -4.46
N LEU A 269 -13.30 14.80 -3.67
CA LEU A 269 -12.38 13.67 -3.72
C LEU A 269 -13.14 12.36 -3.82
N MET A 270 -12.48 11.40 -4.48
CA MET A 270 -12.97 10.04 -4.65
C MET A 270 -12.79 9.24 -3.35
N ASP A 271 -13.88 8.76 -2.77
CA ASP A 271 -13.80 7.93 -1.56
C ASP A 271 -13.79 6.43 -1.90
N PHE A 272 -12.59 5.87 -2.05
CA PHE A 272 -12.33 4.42 -2.06
C PHE A 272 -11.65 3.95 -0.76
N SER A 273 -11.92 4.64 0.35
CA SER A 273 -11.29 4.32 1.65
C SER A 273 -11.95 3.15 2.40
N GLY A 274 -12.97 2.52 1.82
CA GLY A 274 -13.81 1.52 2.49
C GLY A 274 -14.86 2.13 3.42
N GLY A 275 -15.23 3.40 3.19
CA GLY A 275 -16.32 4.09 3.91
C GLY A 275 -15.91 4.73 5.24
N ARG A 276 -14.76 5.42 5.30
CA ARG A 276 -14.41 6.29 6.45
C ARG A 276 -15.42 7.44 6.54
N PRO A 277 -15.97 7.80 7.71
CA PRO A 277 -16.94 7.07 8.53
C PRO A 277 -18.37 7.15 7.94
N GLN A 278 -18.81 6.09 7.27
CA GLN A 278 -20.23 5.73 7.17
C GLN A 278 -20.58 4.56 8.11
N ARG A 279 -19.58 4.00 8.81
CA ARG A 279 -19.74 2.83 9.69
C ARG A 279 -20.33 3.12 11.08
N ASN A 280 -20.67 4.36 11.41
CA ASN A 280 -21.27 4.69 12.71
C ASN A 280 -22.57 5.48 12.52
N ALA A 281 -23.66 4.78 12.18
CA ALA A 281 -25.03 5.20 12.53
C ALA A 281 -26.03 4.03 12.50
N GLU A 282 -25.87 3.05 11.61
CA GLU A 282 -26.82 1.93 11.49
C GLU A 282 -26.10 0.69 10.97
N GLN A 283 -25.64 -0.18 11.87
CA GLN A 283 -25.44 -1.64 11.69
C GLN A 283 -24.54 -2.17 12.81
N GLU A 284 -25.05 -2.14 14.04
CA GLU A 284 -24.95 -3.36 14.83
C GLU A 284 -25.95 -4.35 14.21
N ILE A 285 -25.54 -5.63 14.14
CA ILE A 285 -26.30 -6.81 13.71
C ILE A 285 -26.02 -7.26 12.25
N HIS A 286 -25.29 -8.39 12.21
CA HIS A 286 -25.10 -9.38 11.15
C HIS A 286 -23.92 -9.20 10.17
N GLY A 287 -22.95 -10.10 10.38
CA GLY A 287 -21.84 -10.33 9.48
C GLY A 287 -22.30 -10.64 8.07
N SER A 288 -21.79 -9.86 7.13
CA SER A 288 -21.65 -10.25 5.74
C SER A 288 -20.44 -9.50 5.18
N CYS A 289 -19.34 -10.23 5.08
CA CYS A 289 -18.18 -9.83 4.32
C CYS A 289 -18.57 -9.97 2.84
N CYS A 290 -19.08 -8.90 2.24
CA CYS A 290 -19.36 -8.87 0.81
C CYS A 290 -18.15 -8.25 0.09
N TYR A 291 -17.17 -9.08 -0.24
CA TYR A 291 -16.25 -8.81 -1.35
C TYR A 291 -16.89 -9.38 -2.62
N PRO A 292 -16.99 -8.61 -3.72
CA PRO A 292 -17.24 -9.18 -5.03
C PRO A 292 -15.96 -9.88 -5.51
N SER A 293 -16.02 -11.20 -5.56
CA SER A 293 -15.41 -12.10 -6.56
C SER A 293 -14.32 -11.50 -7.47
N TRP A 294 -13.06 -11.63 -7.06
CA TRP A 294 -11.93 -11.76 -7.98
C TRP A 294 -11.67 -13.26 -8.19
N CYS A 295 -12.41 -13.86 -9.12
CA CYS A 295 -12.14 -15.16 -9.73
C CYS A 295 -13.22 -15.41 -10.81
N HIS A 296 -12.94 -14.99 -12.04
CA HIS A 296 -13.37 -15.65 -13.27
C HIS A 296 -12.35 -15.38 -14.37
#